data_AF-A0A4R5KXF7-F1
#
_entry.id   AF-A0A4R5KXF7-F1
#
_cell.length_a   1.000
_cell.length_b   1.000
_cell.length_c   1.000
_cell.angle_alpha   90.00
_cell.angle_beta   90.00
_cell.angle_gamma   90.00
#
_symmetry.space_group_name_H-M   'P 1'
#
loop_
_entity.id
_entity.type
_entity.pdbx_description
1 polymer ?
#
loop_
_entity_poly.entity_id
_entity_poly.type
_entity_poly.pdbx_seq_one_letter_code
_entity_poly.pdbx_strand_id
1 'polypeptide(L)'
;MMIMTKSIRLPQPFEPLFNYPIRDTSICLGEDGYYYLTGTTGAPDWWAVTGDIQVWKSADLIEWNPVITKPRKCSTVWNVDRNGTWQKETGLRDDAPFRPLWAPEIHYMKGTFWLTYSIPRLGNGLLKSVSGSAEGPYVDCISANSPVSPHIDASLFQDEDGTVYFLCDNGKIARMNEDMTGLVEELRLLAPANAEHVGFEGTFLFKAHGKYHLAGADFVDGDYHCFVASSEHVYGPYGDRYLAVPHGGHNMFFQDKDGQWWSTFFGNNSNAPFKERPGILKVEFDEELRIRPAVIHTGQD
;
A
#
# COMPACT_ATOMS: atom_id res chain seq x y z
N MET A 1 -22.01 -26.02 16.99
CA MET A 1 -21.87 -24.94 17.99
C MET A 1 -21.47 -23.70 17.21
N MET A 2 -22.41 -22.78 17.01
CA MET A 2 -22.22 -21.62 16.14
C MET A 2 -21.30 -20.64 16.88
N ILE A 3 -20.04 -20.53 16.46
CA ILE A 3 -19.11 -19.54 17.00
C ILE A 3 -19.72 -18.19 16.63
N MET A 4 -20.25 -17.46 17.62
CA MET A 4 -20.62 -16.07 17.43
C MET A 4 -19.33 -15.30 17.17
N THR A 5 -18.98 -15.11 15.89
CA THR A 5 -17.94 -14.15 15.49
C THR A 5 -18.40 -12.79 15.99
N LYS A 6 -17.73 -12.23 17.01
CA LYS A 6 -17.89 -10.82 17.39
C LYS A 6 -17.83 -9.99 16.10
N SER A 7 -18.85 -9.18 15.82
CA SER A 7 -18.86 -8.37 14.61
C SER A 7 -17.64 -7.43 14.65
N ILE A 8 -16.78 -7.50 13.64
CA ILE A 8 -15.66 -6.58 13.50
C ILE A 8 -16.24 -5.20 13.21
N ARG A 9 -15.85 -4.20 14.01
CA ARG A 9 -16.34 -2.82 13.88
C ARG A 9 -15.16 -1.85 13.87
N LEU A 10 -15.30 -0.79 13.08
CA LEU A 10 -14.39 0.34 13.12
C LEU A 10 -14.64 1.15 14.41
N PRO A 11 -13.60 1.76 15.01
CA PRO A 11 -13.77 2.68 16.12
C PRO A 11 -14.63 3.88 15.70
N GLN A 12 -15.25 4.52 16.68
CA GLN A 12 -16.07 5.71 16.47
C GLN A 12 -15.74 6.74 17.56
N PRO A 13 -15.46 8.01 17.20
CA PRO A 13 -15.36 8.53 15.83
C PRO A 13 -14.11 7.99 15.10
N PHE A 14 -14.19 7.86 13.78
CA PHE A 14 -13.04 7.56 12.92
C PHE A 14 -12.99 8.57 11.77
N GLU A 15 -11.99 9.43 11.83
CA GLU A 15 -11.85 10.62 11.00
C GLU A 15 -10.61 10.52 10.09
N PRO A 16 -10.61 11.23 8.95
CA PRO A 16 -9.44 11.28 8.08
C PRO A 16 -8.28 12.04 8.75
N LEU A 17 -7.04 11.68 8.38
CA LEU A 17 -5.82 12.36 8.83
C LEU A 17 -5.81 13.85 8.45
N PHE A 18 -6.26 14.16 7.24
CA PHE A 18 -6.41 15.53 6.74
C PHE A 18 -7.34 15.57 5.53
N ASN A 19 -7.86 16.76 5.21
CA ASN A 19 -8.80 16.94 4.11
C ASN A 19 -8.10 17.16 2.76
N TYR A 20 -7.53 16.09 2.20
CA TYR A 20 -7.03 16.06 0.82
C TYR A 20 -7.41 14.73 0.16
N PRO A 21 -7.92 14.73 -1.09
CA PRO A 21 -8.28 13.49 -1.78
C PRO A 21 -7.09 12.55 -2.02
N ILE A 22 -7.10 11.39 -1.35
CA ILE A 22 -6.11 10.32 -1.51
C ILE A 22 -6.84 8.97 -1.45
N ARG A 23 -6.49 8.06 -2.37
CA ARG A 23 -6.82 6.62 -2.30
C ARG A 23 -5.53 5.83 -2.13
N ASP A 24 -5.65 4.56 -1.75
CA ASP A 24 -4.53 3.61 -1.70
C ASP A 24 -3.38 4.14 -0.81
N THR A 25 -3.77 4.60 0.39
CA THR A 25 -2.86 5.30 1.32
C THR A 25 -1.74 4.35 1.76
N SER A 26 -0.49 4.78 1.58
CA SER A 26 0.71 4.08 2.04
C SER A 26 1.51 4.96 2.99
N ILE A 27 2.04 4.38 4.07
CA ILE A 27 2.84 5.06 5.10
C ILE A 27 4.08 4.24 5.46
N CYS A 28 5.25 4.86 5.50
CA CYS A 28 6.45 4.27 6.11
C CYS A 28 7.12 5.21 7.12
N LEU A 29 7.90 4.66 8.05
CA LEU A 29 8.79 5.41 8.93
C LEU A 29 10.18 5.49 8.30
N GLY A 30 10.72 6.70 8.13
CA GLY A 30 12.10 6.93 7.69
C GLY A 30 13.11 6.83 8.84
N GLU A 31 14.38 6.65 8.51
CA GLU A 31 15.47 6.63 9.51
C GLU A 31 15.62 7.95 10.29
N ASP A 32 15.17 9.06 9.69
CA ASP A 32 15.19 10.39 10.28
C ASP A 32 14.08 10.61 11.32
N GLY A 33 13.27 9.59 11.56
CA GLY A 33 12.18 9.60 12.53
C GLY A 33 10.92 10.32 12.03
N TYR A 34 10.81 10.63 10.75
CA TYR A 34 9.54 11.10 10.17
C TYR A 34 8.75 9.94 9.54
N TYR A 35 7.43 10.00 9.67
CA TYR A 35 6.53 9.20 8.87
C TYR A 35 6.32 9.87 7.53
N TYR A 36 6.21 9.09 6.47
CA TYR A 36 5.96 9.56 5.12
C TYR A 36 4.76 8.87 4.53
N LEU A 37 3.90 9.63 3.86
CA LEU A 37 2.66 9.16 3.27
C LEU A 37 2.64 9.45 1.77
N THR A 38 2.16 8.48 1.00
CA THR A 38 1.76 8.68 -0.40
C THR A 38 0.46 7.93 -0.68
N GLY A 39 -0.04 8.03 -1.91
CA GLY A 39 -1.22 7.33 -2.39
C GLY A 39 -1.66 7.89 -3.74
N THR A 40 -2.73 7.36 -4.30
CA THR A 40 -3.31 7.82 -5.56
C THR A 40 -3.88 9.24 -5.38
N THR A 41 -3.36 10.18 -6.16
CA THR A 41 -3.79 11.59 -6.19
C THR A 41 -4.32 11.97 -7.58
N GLY A 42 -4.70 13.24 -7.76
CA GLY A 42 -5.21 13.74 -9.05
C GLY A 42 -6.74 13.78 -9.14
N ALA A 43 -7.43 13.88 -8.01
CA ALA A 43 -8.88 14.07 -7.98
C ALA A 43 -9.33 15.28 -8.82
N PRO A 44 -10.50 15.21 -9.47
CA PRO A 44 -11.38 14.04 -9.62
C PRO A 44 -10.97 13.09 -10.77
N ASP A 45 -9.86 13.40 -11.44
CA ASP A 45 -9.45 12.81 -12.73
C ASP A 45 -8.44 11.65 -12.60
N TRP A 46 -8.31 11.04 -11.42
CA TRP A 46 -7.44 9.87 -11.20
C TRP A 46 -7.84 8.64 -12.03
N TRP A 47 -8.95 8.70 -12.77
CA TRP A 47 -9.41 7.71 -13.73
C TRP A 47 -9.03 8.04 -15.20
N ALA A 48 -8.31 9.13 -15.45
CA ALA A 48 -7.94 9.63 -16.78
C ALA A 48 -6.41 9.63 -16.96
N VAL A 49 -5.82 10.76 -17.37
CA VAL A 49 -4.37 10.93 -17.47
C VAL A 49 -3.86 11.67 -16.24
N THR A 50 -3.16 10.95 -15.38
CA THR A 50 -2.43 11.51 -14.23
C THR A 50 -0.98 11.02 -14.27
N GLY A 51 -0.13 11.52 -13.38
CA GLY A 51 1.26 11.08 -13.38
C GLY A 51 2.10 11.59 -12.22
N ASP A 52 1.48 12.23 -11.24
CA ASP A 52 2.18 12.80 -10.10
C ASP A 52 2.25 11.78 -8.96
N ILE A 53 3.44 11.59 -8.42
CA ILE A 53 3.62 11.03 -7.08
C ILE A 53 3.87 12.18 -6.12
N GLN A 54 3.03 12.30 -5.11
CA GLN A 54 3.12 13.30 -4.05
C GLN A 54 3.40 12.62 -2.72
N VAL A 55 4.17 13.29 -1.86
CA VAL A 55 4.53 12.77 -0.54
C VAL A 55 4.21 13.81 0.53
N TRP A 56 3.69 13.34 1.67
CA TRP A 56 3.52 14.10 2.90
C TRP A 56 4.41 13.51 3.98
N LYS A 57 4.75 14.31 4.99
CA LYS A 57 5.47 13.86 6.16
C LYS A 57 4.82 14.31 7.46
N SER A 58 5.00 13.52 8.50
CA SER A 58 4.52 13.79 9.85
C SER A 58 5.54 13.33 10.88
N ALA A 59 5.67 14.07 11.98
CA ALA A 59 6.49 13.63 13.11
C ALA A 59 5.72 12.72 14.08
N ASP A 60 4.39 12.76 14.06
CA ASP A 60 3.52 12.24 15.12
C ASP A 60 2.28 11.48 14.62
N LEU A 61 2.15 11.27 13.29
CA LEU A 61 0.97 10.71 12.61
C LEU A 61 -0.29 11.58 12.69
N ILE A 62 -0.22 12.75 13.31
CA ILE A 62 -1.35 13.66 13.52
C ILE A 62 -1.24 14.84 12.55
N GLU A 63 -0.14 15.58 12.60
CA GLU A 63 0.07 16.74 11.73
C GLU A 63 0.86 16.34 10.48
N TRP A 64 0.25 16.54 9.31
CA TRP A 64 0.82 16.15 8.02
C TRP A 64 1.13 17.38 7.15
N ASN A 65 2.36 17.43 6.66
CA ASN A 65 2.85 18.51 5.81
C ASN A 65 3.35 17.96 4.46
N PRO A 66 3.03 18.58 3.33
CA PRO A 66 3.60 18.17 2.05
C PRO A 66 5.13 18.23 2.06
N VAL A 67 5.77 17.21 1.51
CA VAL A 67 7.21 17.22 1.22
C VAL A 67 7.46 18.14 0.04
N ILE A 68 8.25 19.21 0.24
CA ILE A 68 8.50 20.22 -0.79
C ILE A 68 9.86 19.99 -1.44
N THR A 69 9.87 19.66 -2.73
CA THR A 69 11.11 19.45 -3.49
C THR A 69 11.87 20.76 -3.75
N LYS A 70 13.16 20.64 -4.10
CA LYS A 70 14.00 21.76 -4.56
C LYS A 70 14.73 21.38 -5.85
N PRO A 71 15.04 22.33 -6.76
CA PRO A 71 14.73 23.77 -6.68
C PRO A 71 13.26 24.10 -6.97
N ARG A 72 12.50 23.17 -7.57
CA ARG A 72 11.06 23.34 -7.82
C ARG A 72 10.30 23.14 -6.51
N LYS A 73 9.84 24.23 -5.89
CA LYS A 73 8.99 24.18 -4.69
C LYS A 73 7.60 23.59 -5.02
N CYS A 74 7.49 22.27 -5.10
CA CYS A 74 6.23 21.54 -5.30
C CYS A 74 6.18 20.27 -4.43
N SER A 75 4.97 19.76 -4.21
CA SER A 75 4.71 18.51 -3.48
C SER A 75 4.94 17.23 -4.31
N THR A 76 5.15 17.39 -5.62
CA THR A 76 5.32 16.28 -6.57
C THR A 76 6.77 15.84 -6.62
N VAL A 77 7.10 14.70 -6.01
CA VAL A 77 8.46 14.15 -5.93
C VAL A 77 8.91 13.45 -7.22
N TRP A 78 7.95 12.95 -8.01
CA TRP A 78 8.20 12.36 -9.32
C TRP A 78 6.97 12.56 -10.22
N ASN A 79 7.19 12.74 -11.53
CA ASN A 79 6.11 12.90 -12.49
C ASN A 79 6.40 12.14 -13.79
N VAL A 80 5.41 11.41 -14.32
CA VAL A 80 5.55 10.60 -15.54
C VAL A 80 6.03 11.41 -16.75
N ASP A 81 5.42 12.56 -17.04
CA ASP A 81 5.74 13.32 -18.25
C ASP A 81 7.15 13.93 -18.19
N ARG A 82 7.57 14.34 -16.99
CA ARG A 82 8.88 14.93 -16.74
C ARG A 82 9.99 13.89 -16.64
N ASN A 83 9.74 12.80 -15.93
CA ASN A 83 10.77 11.87 -15.48
C ASN A 83 10.64 10.46 -16.06
N GLY A 84 9.44 10.07 -16.51
CA GLY A 84 9.17 8.76 -17.06
C GLY A 84 9.81 8.52 -18.42
N THR A 85 9.86 7.24 -18.76
CA THR A 85 10.36 6.69 -20.02
C THR A 85 9.27 5.82 -20.64
N TRP A 86 9.20 4.53 -20.32
CA TRP A 86 8.17 3.59 -20.78
C TRP A 86 6.78 3.96 -20.26
N GLN A 87 6.72 4.66 -19.13
CA GLN A 87 5.50 5.11 -18.47
C GLN A 87 4.71 6.14 -19.28
N LYS A 88 5.30 6.78 -20.29
CA LYS A 88 4.71 7.92 -21.00
C LYS A 88 3.62 7.55 -21.99
N GLU A 89 3.57 6.29 -22.40
CA GLU A 89 2.60 5.83 -23.38
C GLU A 89 1.18 6.07 -22.86
N THR A 90 0.38 6.79 -23.64
CA THR A 90 -1.02 7.07 -23.31
C THR A 90 -1.91 6.18 -24.16
N GLY A 91 -2.65 5.30 -23.50
CA GLY A 91 -3.63 4.43 -24.15
C GLY A 91 -5.01 5.07 -24.24
N LEU A 92 -6.00 4.28 -24.64
CA LEU A 92 -7.40 4.65 -24.62
C LEU A 92 -8.19 3.74 -23.65
N ARG A 93 -9.18 4.32 -22.98
CA ARG A 93 -10.25 3.61 -22.29
C ARG A 93 -11.55 4.35 -22.59
N ASP A 94 -12.54 3.63 -23.11
CA ASP A 94 -13.83 4.19 -23.51
C ASP A 94 -13.67 5.42 -24.45
N ASP A 95 -12.80 5.27 -25.46
CA ASP A 95 -12.42 6.28 -26.46
C ASP A 95 -11.80 7.58 -25.90
N ALA A 96 -11.41 7.60 -24.61
CA ALA A 96 -10.74 8.73 -23.97
C ALA A 96 -9.27 8.41 -23.61
N PRO A 97 -8.35 9.40 -23.59
CA PRO A 97 -6.98 9.22 -23.13
C PRO A 97 -6.92 8.63 -21.72
N PHE A 98 -6.14 7.57 -21.56
CA PHE A 98 -6.06 6.80 -20.33
C PHE A 98 -4.61 6.43 -20.01
N ARG A 99 -4.10 7.00 -18.92
CA ARG A 99 -2.76 6.75 -18.36
C ARG A 99 -2.71 7.23 -16.91
N PRO A 100 -3.51 6.65 -16.00
CA PRO A 100 -3.46 7.09 -14.63
C PRO A 100 -2.26 6.45 -13.92
N LEU A 101 -1.74 7.15 -12.91
CA LEU A 101 -0.80 6.60 -11.94
C LEU A 101 -1.57 6.18 -10.70
N TRP A 102 -1.58 4.88 -10.40
CA TRP A 102 -2.34 4.29 -9.30
C TRP A 102 -1.45 3.63 -8.27
N ALA A 103 -1.98 3.62 -7.04
CA ALA A 103 -1.47 2.92 -5.87
C ALA A 103 0.05 3.02 -5.71
N PRO A 104 0.62 4.24 -5.64
CA PRO A 104 2.00 4.35 -5.21
C PRO A 104 2.13 3.93 -3.75
N GLU A 105 3.15 3.13 -3.44
CA GLU A 105 3.55 2.89 -2.06
C GLU A 105 4.93 3.48 -1.80
N ILE A 106 5.15 3.93 -0.57
CA ILE A 106 6.46 4.44 -0.11
C ILE A 106 7.06 3.47 0.91
N HIS A 107 8.30 3.08 0.67
CA HIS A 107 9.03 2.16 1.54
C HIS A 107 10.38 2.78 1.91
N TYR A 108 10.77 2.65 3.18
CA TYR A 108 12.13 2.92 3.61
C TYR A 108 12.81 1.59 3.94
N MET A 109 13.81 1.22 3.13
CA MET A 109 14.58 -0.01 3.30
C MET A 109 15.91 0.09 2.56
N LYS A 110 16.89 -0.72 2.96
CA LYS A 110 18.24 -0.70 2.35
C LYS A 110 18.86 0.72 2.33
N GLY A 111 18.61 1.51 3.37
CA GLY A 111 19.18 2.85 3.56
C GLY A 111 18.66 3.94 2.62
N THR A 112 17.51 3.74 1.96
CA THR A 112 16.90 4.76 1.09
C THR A 112 15.38 4.58 0.96
N PHE A 113 14.73 5.58 0.36
CA PHE A 113 13.33 5.52 -0.03
C PHE A 113 13.14 4.88 -1.39
N TRP A 114 12.10 4.06 -1.48
CA TRP A 114 11.62 3.41 -2.68
C TRP A 114 10.16 3.77 -2.90
N LEU A 115 9.79 3.99 -4.17
CA LEU A 115 8.40 4.19 -4.56
C LEU A 115 8.01 3.10 -5.56
N THR A 116 7.04 2.28 -5.22
CA THR A 116 6.30 1.51 -6.22
C THR A 116 5.16 2.35 -6.75
N TYR A 117 4.62 1.97 -7.91
CA TYR A 117 3.37 2.49 -8.46
C TYR A 117 2.93 1.58 -9.61
N SER A 118 1.72 1.80 -10.12
CA SER A 118 1.24 1.15 -11.33
C SER A 118 0.70 2.16 -12.35
N ILE A 119 0.87 1.81 -13.62
CA ILE A 119 0.13 2.42 -14.73
C ILE A 119 -0.66 1.31 -15.40
N PRO A 120 -1.98 1.25 -15.22
CA PRO A 120 -2.80 0.17 -15.76
C PRO A 120 -2.61 0.02 -17.26
N ARG A 121 -2.56 -1.23 -17.74
CA ARG A 121 -2.24 -1.63 -19.13
C ARG A 121 -0.77 -1.45 -19.55
N LEU A 122 0.07 -0.81 -18.74
CA LEU A 122 1.52 -0.76 -18.96
C LEU A 122 2.26 -1.64 -17.95
N GLY A 123 2.02 -1.44 -16.65
CA GLY A 123 2.60 -2.25 -15.59
C GLY A 123 3.08 -1.47 -14.37
N ASN A 124 3.85 -2.14 -13.53
CA ASN A 124 4.41 -1.57 -12.30
C ASN A 124 5.79 -0.93 -12.50
N GLY A 125 6.02 0.19 -11.84
CA GLY A 125 7.33 0.82 -11.74
C GLY A 125 7.94 0.73 -10.34
N LEU A 126 9.26 0.85 -10.28
CA LEU A 126 10.02 0.93 -9.04
C LEU A 126 11.02 2.09 -9.13
N LEU A 127 10.84 3.09 -8.28
CA LEU A 127 11.74 4.23 -8.20
C LEU A 127 12.62 4.15 -6.95
N LYS A 128 13.86 4.62 -7.09
CA LYS A 128 14.81 4.75 -5.99
C LYS A 128 15.12 6.22 -5.73
N SER A 129 15.08 6.65 -4.47
CA SER A 129 15.66 7.94 -4.08
C SER A 129 17.19 7.88 -4.15
N VAL A 130 17.78 8.75 -4.96
CA VAL A 130 19.25 8.83 -5.14
C VAL A 130 19.93 9.53 -3.97
N SER A 131 19.22 10.43 -3.29
CA SER A 131 19.74 11.18 -2.15
C SER A 131 19.63 10.42 -0.83
N GLY A 132 18.78 9.38 -0.76
CA GLY A 132 18.37 8.77 0.51
C GLY A 132 17.22 9.50 1.20
N SER A 133 16.76 10.65 0.69
CA SER A 133 15.67 11.45 1.28
C SER A 133 14.34 11.24 0.56
N ALA A 134 13.23 11.42 1.27
CA ALA A 134 11.89 11.27 0.71
C ALA A 134 11.56 12.33 -0.37
N GLU A 135 12.25 13.47 -0.37
CA GLU A 135 12.21 14.50 -1.41
C GLU A 135 12.76 14.00 -2.77
N GLY A 136 13.49 12.88 -2.79
CA GLY A 136 14.21 12.42 -3.97
C GLY A 136 15.53 13.18 -4.19
N PRO A 137 16.03 13.28 -5.43
CA PRO A 137 15.35 12.91 -6.67
C PRO A 137 15.19 11.39 -6.81
N TYR A 138 14.08 10.99 -7.44
CA TYR A 138 13.77 9.60 -7.74
C TYR A 138 14.16 9.26 -9.19
N VAL A 139 14.76 8.09 -9.37
CA VAL A 139 15.10 7.51 -10.68
C VAL A 139 14.46 6.14 -10.82
N ASP A 140 14.10 5.76 -12.05
CA ASP A 140 13.64 4.40 -12.33
C ASP A 140 14.77 3.41 -12.05
N CYS A 141 14.49 2.39 -11.24
CA CYS A 141 15.46 1.38 -10.84
C CYS A 141 15.53 0.20 -11.83
N ILE A 142 14.56 0.08 -12.74
CA ILE A 142 14.49 -1.02 -13.69
C ILE A 142 15.31 -0.69 -14.95
N SER A 143 16.49 -1.30 -15.01
CA SER A 143 17.51 -1.05 -16.04
C SER A 143 17.05 -1.34 -17.47
N ALA A 144 16.05 -2.21 -17.65
CA ALA A 144 15.55 -2.63 -18.96
C ALA A 144 14.65 -1.60 -19.66
N ASN A 145 14.40 -0.44 -19.03
CA ASN A 145 13.43 0.54 -19.53
C ASN A 145 12.05 -0.09 -19.81
N SER A 146 11.62 -0.94 -18.88
CA SER A 146 10.39 -1.71 -18.94
C SER A 146 9.74 -1.74 -17.56
N PRO A 147 8.43 -2.04 -17.46
CA PRO A 147 7.82 -2.33 -16.17
C PRO A 147 8.48 -3.52 -15.47
N VAL A 148 8.41 -3.56 -14.13
CA VAL A 148 8.79 -4.72 -13.31
C VAL A 148 7.89 -5.91 -13.62
N SER A 149 6.59 -5.62 -13.77
CA SER A 149 5.54 -6.59 -14.01
C SER A 149 4.43 -5.95 -14.84
N PRO A 150 3.65 -6.74 -15.62
CA PRO A 150 2.51 -6.22 -16.39
C PRO A 150 1.26 -5.93 -15.54
N HIS A 151 1.32 -6.14 -14.22
CA HIS A 151 0.18 -6.04 -13.32
C HIS A 151 0.02 -4.63 -12.70
N ILE A 152 -0.94 -4.51 -11.77
CA ILE A 152 -1.21 -3.30 -10.97
C ILE A 152 -0.74 -3.50 -9.52
N ASP A 153 -0.89 -2.44 -8.71
CA ASP A 153 -0.81 -2.49 -7.24
C ASP A 153 0.48 -3.13 -6.70
N ALA A 154 1.61 -2.48 -6.95
CA ALA A 154 2.90 -2.99 -6.52
C ALA A 154 3.23 -2.62 -5.07
N SER A 155 3.81 -3.57 -4.35
CA SER A 155 4.33 -3.39 -2.99
C SER A 155 5.68 -4.08 -2.84
N LEU A 156 6.39 -3.77 -1.76
CA LEU A 156 7.67 -4.36 -1.40
C LEU A 156 7.65 -4.88 0.03
N PHE A 157 8.23 -6.06 0.22
CA PHE A 157 8.46 -6.66 1.54
C PHE A 157 9.93 -7.04 1.69
N GLN A 158 10.58 -6.55 2.75
CA GLN A 158 11.93 -6.98 3.14
C GLN A 158 11.82 -7.95 4.31
N ASP A 159 12.34 -9.16 4.15
CA ASP A 159 12.40 -10.14 5.24
C ASP A 159 13.64 -9.92 6.13
N GLU A 160 13.67 -10.62 7.27
CA GLU A 160 14.70 -10.49 8.31
C GLU A 160 16.10 -10.87 7.81
N ASP A 161 16.20 -11.73 6.79
CA ASP A 161 17.46 -12.12 6.16
C ASP A 161 17.97 -11.09 5.13
N GLY A 162 17.22 -10.00 4.92
CA GLY A 162 17.53 -8.94 3.96
C GLY A 162 17.02 -9.18 2.54
N THR A 163 16.42 -10.35 2.27
CA THR A 163 15.76 -10.65 0.99
C THR A 163 14.59 -9.70 0.78
N VAL A 164 14.50 -9.14 -0.43
CA VAL A 164 13.38 -8.29 -0.83
C VAL A 164 12.49 -9.02 -1.82
N TYR A 165 11.19 -8.98 -1.54
CA TYR A 165 10.13 -9.52 -2.35
C TYR A 165 9.33 -8.38 -2.97
N PHE A 166 9.07 -8.50 -4.26
CA PHE A 166 8.12 -7.68 -4.98
C PHE A 166 6.76 -8.36 -4.96
N LEU A 167 5.73 -7.59 -4.64
CA LEU A 167 4.34 -8.02 -4.70
C LEU A 167 3.58 -7.20 -5.73
N CYS A 168 2.58 -7.81 -6.35
CA CYS A 168 1.64 -7.10 -7.22
C CYS A 168 0.28 -7.79 -7.29
N ASP A 169 -0.70 -7.06 -7.83
CA ASP A 169 -2.01 -7.59 -8.21
C ASP A 169 -2.77 -8.19 -7.00
N ASN A 170 -3.21 -9.43 -7.13
CA ASN A 170 -4.00 -10.17 -6.15
C ASN A 170 -3.17 -11.06 -5.21
N GLY A 171 -1.90 -10.68 -4.95
CA GLY A 171 -1.00 -11.43 -4.07
C GLY A 171 0.04 -12.25 -4.83
N LYS A 172 0.39 -11.81 -6.04
CA LYS A 172 1.54 -12.37 -6.76
C LYS A 172 2.82 -11.89 -6.11
N ILE A 173 3.79 -12.79 -5.94
CA ILE A 173 5.08 -12.51 -5.29
C ILE A 173 6.23 -13.07 -6.12
N ALA A 174 7.34 -12.35 -6.14
CA ALA A 174 8.63 -12.83 -6.64
C ALA A 174 9.77 -12.13 -5.88
N ARG A 175 10.90 -12.81 -5.69
CA ARG A 175 12.12 -12.17 -5.17
C ARG A 175 12.71 -11.18 -6.18
N MET A 176 13.19 -10.07 -5.65
CA MET A 176 14.06 -9.12 -6.33
C MET A 176 15.52 -9.61 -6.29
N ASN A 177 16.33 -9.19 -7.27
CA ASN A 177 17.79 -9.30 -7.14
C ASN A 177 18.34 -8.32 -6.09
N GLU A 178 19.59 -8.53 -5.66
CA GLU A 178 20.20 -7.71 -4.60
C GLU A 178 20.25 -6.22 -4.95
N ASP A 179 20.45 -5.90 -6.22
CA ASP A 179 20.56 -4.53 -6.74
C ASP A 179 19.20 -3.83 -6.94
N MET A 180 18.08 -4.53 -6.71
CA MET A 180 16.72 -4.03 -6.90
C MET A 180 16.39 -3.61 -8.35
N THR A 181 17.02 -4.24 -9.34
CA THR A 181 16.88 -3.90 -10.76
C THR A 181 15.99 -4.86 -11.56
N GLY A 182 15.52 -5.96 -10.94
CA GLY A 182 14.62 -6.91 -11.55
C GLY A 182 14.30 -8.12 -10.66
N LEU A 183 13.37 -8.95 -11.12
CA LEU A 183 12.96 -10.19 -10.46
C LEU A 183 13.93 -11.33 -10.80
N VAL A 184 14.19 -12.21 -9.82
CA VAL A 184 15.05 -13.40 -9.99
C VAL A 184 14.27 -14.71 -10.13
N GLU A 185 12.95 -14.61 -10.16
CA GLU A 185 12.03 -15.73 -10.27
C GLU A 185 10.70 -15.26 -10.86
N GLU A 186 9.93 -16.22 -11.37
CA GLU A 186 8.58 -15.98 -11.88
C GLU A 186 7.62 -15.62 -10.74
N LEU A 187 6.69 -14.72 -11.04
CA LEU A 187 5.59 -14.35 -10.14
C LEU A 187 4.73 -15.58 -9.85
N ARG A 188 4.52 -15.87 -8.57
CA ARG A 188 3.60 -16.91 -8.10
C ARG A 188 2.51 -16.31 -7.23
N LEU A 189 1.28 -16.82 -7.37
CA LEU A 189 0.15 -16.39 -6.55
C LEU A 189 0.22 -17.03 -5.16
N LEU A 190 0.09 -16.22 -4.12
CA LEU A 190 -0.13 -16.66 -2.75
C LEU A 190 -1.63 -16.79 -2.49
N ALA A 191 -2.13 -18.03 -2.42
CA ALA A 191 -3.56 -18.30 -2.25
C ALA A 191 -3.89 -18.71 -0.81
N PRO A 192 -5.01 -18.24 -0.23
CA PRO A 192 -5.52 -18.71 1.04
C PRO A 192 -6.16 -20.10 0.90
N ALA A 193 -6.35 -20.80 2.02
CA ALA A 193 -6.90 -22.15 2.00
C ALA A 193 -8.39 -22.24 1.62
N ASN A 194 -9.14 -21.14 1.73
CA ASN A 194 -10.60 -21.10 1.60
C ASN A 194 -11.13 -20.19 0.48
N ALA A 195 -10.27 -19.64 -0.38
CA ALA A 195 -10.65 -18.80 -1.52
C ALA A 195 -9.57 -18.81 -2.61
N GLU A 196 -9.88 -18.31 -3.81
CA GLU A 196 -8.92 -18.25 -4.91
C GLU A 196 -7.78 -17.24 -4.66
N HIS A 197 -8.06 -16.17 -3.92
CA HIS A 197 -7.13 -15.11 -3.58
C HIS A 197 -7.49 -14.48 -2.23
N VAL A 198 -6.51 -13.86 -1.56
CA VAL A 198 -6.76 -13.11 -0.31
C VAL A 198 -7.67 -11.91 -0.58
N GLY A 199 -7.40 -11.17 -1.65
CA GLY A 199 -8.22 -10.09 -2.19
C GLY A 199 -8.01 -10.02 -3.71
N PHE A 200 -8.89 -9.32 -4.43
CA PHE A 200 -8.76 -9.21 -5.90
C PHE A 200 -7.63 -8.25 -6.32
N GLU A 201 -7.22 -7.29 -5.47
CA GLU A 201 -6.12 -6.35 -5.72
C GLU A 201 -5.48 -5.85 -4.40
N GLY A 202 -4.57 -4.87 -4.50
CA GLY A 202 -4.08 -4.08 -3.37
C GLY A 202 -3.39 -4.90 -2.28
N THR A 203 -2.56 -5.85 -2.67
CA THR A 203 -1.95 -6.76 -1.69
C THR A 203 -0.72 -6.20 -1.02
N PHE A 204 -0.65 -6.41 0.30
CA PHE A 204 0.45 -5.99 1.14
C PHE A 204 0.91 -7.14 2.03
N LEU A 205 2.21 -7.41 2.06
CA LEU A 205 2.82 -8.47 2.87
C LEU A 205 3.66 -7.88 3.98
N PHE A 206 3.46 -8.38 5.20
CA PHE A 206 4.29 -8.01 6.35
C PHE A 206 4.48 -9.18 7.30
N LYS A 207 5.47 -9.07 8.17
CA LYS A 207 5.79 -10.09 9.17
C LYS A 207 5.46 -9.56 10.56
N ALA A 208 4.66 -10.30 11.32
CA ALA A 208 4.30 -9.97 12.70
C ALA A 208 4.07 -11.25 13.50
N HIS A 209 4.57 -11.27 14.74
CA HIS A 209 4.43 -12.42 15.64
C HIS A 209 4.93 -13.74 15.03
N GLY A 210 6.05 -13.69 14.30
CA GLY A 210 6.66 -14.86 13.65
C GLY A 210 5.89 -15.41 12.44
N LYS A 211 4.85 -14.71 11.97
CA LYS A 211 4.04 -15.10 10.80
C LYS A 211 4.11 -14.04 9.71
N TYR A 212 3.99 -14.50 8.47
CA TYR A 212 3.75 -13.69 7.29
C TYR A 212 2.24 -13.47 7.15
N HIS A 213 1.81 -12.22 7.08
CA HIS A 213 0.43 -11.82 6.89
C HIS A 213 0.28 -11.17 5.53
N LEU A 214 -0.47 -11.81 4.64
CA LEU A 214 -0.82 -11.25 3.34
C LEU A 214 -2.19 -10.61 3.46
N ALA A 215 -2.24 -9.30 3.26
CA ALA A 215 -3.46 -8.54 3.12
C ALA A 215 -3.84 -8.38 1.65
N GLY A 216 -5.13 -8.21 1.37
CA GLY A 216 -5.63 -7.91 0.03
C GLY A 216 -7.03 -7.33 0.09
N ALA A 217 -7.35 -6.50 -0.88
CA ALA A 217 -8.62 -5.82 -0.95
C ALA A 217 -9.65 -6.65 -1.70
N ASP A 218 -10.89 -6.74 -1.20
CA ASP A 218 -11.97 -7.44 -1.90
C ASP A 218 -13.34 -6.76 -1.80
N PHE A 219 -14.18 -6.96 -2.81
CA PHE A 219 -15.56 -6.51 -2.78
C PHE A 219 -16.49 -7.60 -2.24
N VAL A 220 -17.20 -7.29 -1.15
CA VAL A 220 -18.27 -8.12 -0.63
C VAL A 220 -19.49 -7.24 -0.43
N ASP A 221 -20.62 -7.63 -1.01
CA ASP A 221 -21.90 -6.88 -0.94
C ASP A 221 -21.79 -5.40 -1.36
N GLY A 222 -20.85 -5.07 -2.27
CA GLY A 222 -20.62 -3.72 -2.80
C GLY A 222 -19.67 -2.86 -1.96
N ASP A 223 -19.21 -3.36 -0.82
CA ASP A 223 -18.24 -2.70 0.04
C ASP A 223 -16.83 -3.25 -0.17
N TYR A 224 -15.84 -2.35 -0.07
CA TYR A 224 -14.44 -2.64 -0.37
C TYR A 224 -13.66 -2.88 0.92
N HIS A 225 -13.34 -4.14 1.20
CA HIS A 225 -12.83 -4.60 2.48
C HIS A 225 -11.37 -5.04 2.40
N CYS A 226 -10.66 -4.99 3.53
CA CYS A 226 -9.36 -5.63 3.68
C CYS A 226 -9.55 -7.04 4.26
N PHE A 227 -9.10 -8.05 3.52
CA PHE A 227 -8.98 -9.44 3.97
C PHE A 227 -7.53 -9.77 4.26
N VAL A 228 -7.28 -10.68 5.20
CA VAL A 228 -5.95 -11.18 5.51
C VAL A 228 -5.94 -12.69 5.59
N ALA A 229 -4.86 -13.31 5.12
CA ALA A 229 -4.49 -14.68 5.44
C ALA A 229 -3.03 -14.73 5.93
N SER A 230 -2.69 -15.74 6.74
CA SER A 230 -1.36 -15.82 7.36
C SER A 230 -0.68 -17.17 7.13
N SER A 231 0.64 -17.18 7.14
CA SER A 231 1.49 -18.37 7.05
C SER A 231 2.74 -18.26 7.94
N GLU A 232 3.33 -19.41 8.29
CA GLU A 232 4.66 -19.49 8.90
C GLU A 232 5.80 -19.36 7.87
N HIS A 233 5.48 -19.44 6.58
CA HIS A 233 6.45 -19.36 5.48
C HIS A 233 6.01 -18.34 4.44
N VAL A 234 6.97 -17.59 3.89
CA VAL A 234 6.71 -16.51 2.91
C VAL A 234 5.94 -16.98 1.66
N TYR A 235 6.15 -18.23 1.24
CA TYR A 235 5.44 -18.82 0.10
C TYR A 235 4.27 -19.71 0.48
N GLY A 236 3.86 -19.70 1.75
CA GLY A 236 2.75 -20.51 2.24
C GLY A 236 3.14 -21.94 2.63
N PRO A 237 2.13 -22.81 2.85
CA PRO A 237 0.70 -22.56 2.58
C PRO A 237 0.12 -21.48 3.50
N TYR A 238 -0.75 -20.63 2.95
CA TYR A 238 -1.51 -19.64 3.72
C TYR A 238 -2.79 -20.28 4.25
N GLY A 239 -3.18 -19.90 5.47
CA GLY A 239 -4.43 -20.33 6.09
C GLY A 239 -5.66 -19.69 5.44
N ASP A 240 -6.81 -19.86 6.09
CA ASP A 240 -8.05 -19.21 5.69
C ASP A 240 -7.92 -17.69 5.69
N ARG A 241 -8.42 -17.04 4.64
CA ARG A 241 -8.62 -15.60 4.67
C ARG A 241 -9.80 -15.24 5.57
N TYR A 242 -9.71 -14.09 6.22
CA TYR A 242 -10.75 -13.51 7.06
C TYR A 242 -10.84 -12.00 6.84
N LEU A 243 -12.01 -11.42 7.06
CA LEU A 243 -12.21 -9.97 7.03
C LEU A 243 -11.40 -9.34 8.18
N ALA A 244 -10.41 -8.51 7.88
CA ALA A 244 -9.56 -7.87 8.89
C ALA A 244 -10.01 -6.43 9.17
N VAL A 245 -10.23 -5.63 8.12
CA VAL A 245 -10.67 -4.23 8.26
C VAL A 245 -11.89 -3.98 7.36
N PRO A 246 -13.09 -3.80 7.94
CA PRO A 246 -14.28 -3.40 7.19
C PRO A 246 -14.04 -2.05 6.49
N HIS A 247 -14.45 -1.93 5.22
CA HIS A 247 -14.18 -0.75 4.38
C HIS A 247 -12.69 -0.41 4.19
N GLY A 248 -11.77 -1.27 4.64
CA GLY A 248 -10.33 -1.01 4.66
C GLY A 248 -9.67 -1.10 3.29
N GLY A 249 -10.34 -1.69 2.29
CA GLY A 249 -9.87 -1.72 0.91
C GLY A 249 -8.40 -2.07 0.70
N HIS A 250 -7.80 -1.45 -0.32
CA HIS A 250 -6.35 -1.42 -0.53
C HIS A 250 -5.72 -0.61 0.60
N ASN A 251 -4.95 -1.30 1.42
CA ASN A 251 -4.28 -0.76 2.59
C ASN A 251 -2.94 -1.45 2.82
N MET A 252 -2.19 -0.89 3.75
CA MET A 252 -0.97 -1.49 4.26
C MET A 252 -0.92 -1.45 5.79
N PHE A 253 0.01 -2.20 6.38
CA PHE A 253 0.20 -2.29 7.82
C PHE A 253 1.60 -1.82 8.21
N PHE A 254 1.69 -1.02 9.28
CA PHE A 254 2.97 -0.52 9.78
C PHE A 254 2.97 -0.43 11.31
N GLN A 255 4.17 -0.32 11.87
CA GLN A 255 4.37 0.01 13.28
C GLN A 255 4.72 1.49 13.43
N ASP A 256 4.16 2.13 14.46
CA ASP A 256 4.66 3.42 14.92
C ASP A 256 5.97 3.29 15.70
N LYS A 257 6.50 4.43 16.16
CA LYS A 257 7.73 4.52 16.96
C LYS A 257 7.67 3.78 18.30
N ASP A 258 6.46 3.50 18.81
CA ASP A 258 6.24 2.77 20.04
C ASP A 258 5.99 1.26 19.79
N GLY A 259 6.10 0.81 18.53
CA GLY A 259 5.90 -0.59 18.13
C GLY A 259 4.43 -0.99 17.99
N GLN A 260 3.51 -0.03 18.09
CA GLN A 260 2.09 -0.29 17.94
C GLN A 260 1.71 -0.43 16.46
N TRP A 261 0.85 -1.41 16.17
CA TRP A 261 0.39 -1.68 14.82
C TRP A 261 -0.77 -0.80 14.37
N TRP A 262 -0.69 -0.38 13.11
CA TRP A 262 -1.66 0.44 12.40
C TRP A 262 -1.94 -0.14 11.01
N SER A 263 -3.17 0.03 10.54
CA SER A 263 -3.57 -0.12 9.14
C SER A 263 -3.76 1.26 8.54
N THR A 264 -3.32 1.49 7.30
CA THR A 264 -3.84 2.63 6.53
C THR A 264 -5.29 2.38 6.12
N PHE A 265 -5.97 3.43 5.68
CA PHE A 265 -7.38 3.38 5.29
C PHE A 265 -7.69 4.44 4.22
N PHE A 266 -8.61 4.12 3.32
CA PHE A 266 -9.42 5.09 2.59
C PHE A 266 -10.79 4.47 2.30
N GLY A 267 -11.87 5.24 2.40
CA GLY A 267 -13.18 4.72 2.01
C GLY A 267 -13.38 4.78 0.50
N ASN A 268 -13.74 3.64 -0.10
CA ASN A 268 -14.03 3.55 -1.54
C ASN A 268 -15.41 4.11 -1.91
N ASN A 269 -16.40 3.96 -1.04
CA ASN A 269 -17.79 4.34 -1.29
C ASN A 269 -18.38 5.11 -0.09
N SER A 270 -19.66 5.47 -0.18
CA SER A 270 -20.37 6.23 0.86
C SER A 270 -20.77 5.43 2.10
N ASN A 271 -20.57 4.10 2.10
CA ASN A 271 -20.84 3.26 3.27
C ASN A 271 -19.66 3.27 4.24
N ALA A 272 -18.47 3.65 3.78
CA ALA A 272 -17.30 3.85 4.64
C ALA A 272 -17.46 5.12 5.51
N PRO A 273 -16.75 5.23 6.67
CA PRO A 273 -16.83 6.40 7.54
C PRO A 273 -16.52 7.74 6.86
N PHE A 274 -15.59 7.73 5.91
CA PHE A 274 -15.27 8.85 5.03
C PHE A 274 -14.74 8.31 3.69
N LYS A 275 -14.96 9.06 2.61
CA LYS A 275 -14.62 8.64 1.24
C LYS A 275 -13.35 9.34 0.74
N GLU A 276 -12.46 8.59 0.09
CA GLU A 276 -11.32 9.11 -0.68
C GLU A 276 -10.48 10.14 0.12
N ARG A 277 -10.22 9.83 1.40
CA ARG A 277 -9.32 10.58 2.28
C ARG A 277 -8.40 9.60 2.99
N PRO A 278 -7.16 10.00 3.31
CA PRO A 278 -6.25 9.14 4.03
C PRO A 278 -6.69 9.01 5.48
N GLY A 279 -6.66 7.80 6.01
CA GLY A 279 -6.88 7.49 7.42
C GLY A 279 -5.86 6.48 7.93
N ILE A 280 -5.73 6.38 9.24
CA ILE A 280 -5.03 5.29 9.92
C ILE A 280 -5.88 4.73 11.03
N LEU A 281 -5.82 3.41 11.18
CA LEU A 281 -6.61 2.66 12.13
C LEU A 281 -5.66 1.83 12.99
N LYS A 282 -5.71 2.04 14.30
CA LYS A 282 -5.00 1.19 15.24
C LYS A 282 -5.53 -0.24 15.14
N VAL A 283 -4.65 -1.23 15.04
CA VAL A 283 -5.03 -2.64 14.97
C VAL A 283 -4.35 -3.45 16.07
N GLU A 284 -4.96 -4.59 16.40
CA GLU A 284 -4.44 -5.55 17.36
C GLU A 284 -4.59 -6.98 16.83
N PHE A 285 -3.83 -7.90 17.43
CA PHE A 285 -3.87 -9.32 17.13
C PHE A 285 -4.67 -10.04 18.23
N ASP A 286 -5.59 -10.92 17.86
CA ASP A 286 -6.29 -11.79 18.80
C ASP A 286 -5.45 -13.03 19.19
N GLU A 287 -6.03 -13.95 19.96
CA GLU A 287 -5.36 -15.16 20.46
C GLU A 287 -4.91 -16.08 19.32
N GLU A 288 -5.61 -16.05 18.18
CA GLU A 288 -5.25 -16.77 16.96
C GLU A 288 -4.27 -16.01 16.06
N LEU A 289 -3.77 -14.85 16.51
CA LEU A 289 -2.95 -13.90 15.76
C LEU A 289 -3.65 -13.36 14.50
N ARG A 290 -4.98 -13.25 14.54
CA ARG A 290 -5.75 -12.54 13.51
C ARG A 290 -5.85 -11.06 13.83
N ILE A 291 -5.76 -10.26 12.79
CA ILE A 291 -5.77 -8.80 12.87
C ILE A 291 -7.20 -8.31 12.94
N ARG A 292 -7.46 -7.36 13.84
CA ARG A 292 -8.73 -6.63 13.94
C ARG A 292 -8.51 -5.17 14.36
N PRO A 293 -9.45 -4.26 14.05
CA PRO A 293 -9.44 -2.91 14.58
C PRO A 293 -9.38 -2.94 16.11
N ALA A 294 -8.47 -2.17 16.69
CA ALA A 294 -8.42 -2.00 18.13
C ALA A 294 -9.64 -1.21 18.58
N VAL A 295 -10.40 -1.77 19.52
CA VAL A 295 -11.52 -1.05 20.14
C VAL A 295 -10.94 -0.20 21.25
N ILE A 296 -11.07 1.12 21.12
CA ILE A 296 -10.71 2.02 22.21
C ILE A 296 -11.77 1.84 23.30
N HIS A 297 -11.46 1.05 24.33
CA HIS A 297 -12.25 1.05 25.55
C HIS A 297 -12.04 2.41 26.23
N THR A 298 -12.94 3.35 25.96
CA THR A 298 -13.10 4.52 26.83
C THR A 298 -13.60 3.97 28.16
N GLY A 299 -12.70 3.82 29.13
CA GLY A 299 -13.02 3.21 30.42
C GLY A 299 -14.19 3.91 31.10
N GLN A 300 -15.36 3.28 31.03
CA GLN A 300 -16.49 3.38 31.95
C GLN A 300 -17.27 2.07 31.84
N ASP A 301 -16.80 1.05 32.56
CA ASP A 301 -17.62 -0.06 33.05
C ASP A 301 -17.51 -0.08 34.59
#